data_AF-A0A8T7A3Q0-F1
#
_entry.id   AF-A0A8T7A3Q0-F1
#
_cell.length_a   1.000
_cell.length_b   1.000
_cell.length_c   1.000
_cell.angle_alpha   90.00
_cell.angle_beta   90.00
_cell.angle_gamma   90.00
#
_symmetry.space_group_name_H-M   'P 1'
#
loop_
_entity.id
_entity.type
_entity.pdbx_description
1 polymer ?
#
loop_
_entity_poly.entity_id
_entity_poly.type
_entity_poly.pdbx_seq_one_letter_code
_entity_poly.pdbx_strand_id
1 'polypeptide(L)' 'MQEFFYMDGKWMYVWSSYAITLIALVLSIVFANSRKKKLLKEIEDSLED' A
#
# COMPACT_ATOMS: atom_id res chain seq x y z
N MET A 1 -6.91 26.90 -13.40
CA MET A 1 -5.74 26.00 -13.37
C MET A 1 -4.50 26.63 -12.73
N GLN A 2 -4.26 27.95 -12.83
CA GLN A 2 -3.10 28.59 -12.19
C GLN A 2 -3.20 28.72 -10.66
N GLU A 3 -4.39 28.78 -10.08
CA GLU A 3 -4.59 28.87 -8.62
C GLU A 3 -4.14 27.63 -7.85
N PHE A 4 -4.15 26.45 -8.47
CA PHE A 4 -3.68 25.19 -7.85
C PHE A 4 -2.16 25.18 -7.63
N PHE A 5 -1.39 25.88 -8.47
CA PHE A 5 0.05 26.02 -8.32
C PHE A 5 0.44 27.23 -7.46
N TYR A 6 -0.47 28.21 -7.31
CA TYR A 6 -0.26 29.43 -6.53
C TYR A 6 -0.59 29.30 -5.04
N MET A 7 -1.11 28.15 -4.58
CA MET A 7 -1.22 27.84 -3.14
C MET A 7 0.16 27.49 -2.56
N ASP A 8 1.09 28.45 -2.55
CA ASP A 8 2.26 28.53 -1.66
C ASP A 8 2.98 27.20 -1.36
N GLY A 9 3.20 26.36 -2.38
CA GLY A 9 3.83 25.05 -2.25
C GLY A 9 3.03 23.95 -1.52
N LYS A 10 1.82 24.22 -1.03
CA LYS A 10 0.96 23.25 -0.31
C LYS A 10 0.36 22.17 -1.21
N TRP A 11 0.27 22.41 -2.51
CA TRP A 11 -0.18 21.42 -3.49
C TRP A 11 0.70 20.17 -3.51
N MET A 12 2.00 20.34 -3.24
CA MET A 12 2.97 19.25 -3.15
C MET A 12 2.72 18.39 -1.91
N TYR A 13 2.35 18.99 -0.77
CA TYR A 13 1.98 18.26 0.45
C TYR A 13 0.74 17.39 0.27
N VAL A 14 -0.28 17.92 -0.41
CA VAL A 14 -1.50 17.17 -0.72
C VAL A 14 -1.18 15.98 -1.63
N TRP A 15 -0.33 16.18 -2.64
CA TRP A 15 0.13 15.10 -3.50
C TRP A 15 0.99 14.06 -2.75
N SER A 16 1.84 14.50 -1.83
CA SER A 16 2.64 13.60 -1.00
C SER A 16 1.78 12.71 -0.10
N SER A 17 0.69 13.24 0.49
CA SER A 17 -0.20 12.40 1.30
C SER A 17 -0.90 11.35 0.44
N TYR A 18 -1.39 11.70 -0.74
CA TYR A 18 -1.93 10.72 -1.70
C TYR A 18 -0.88 9.68 -2.12
N ALA A 19 0.36 10.09 -2.37
CA ALA A 19 1.44 9.17 -2.71
C ALA A 19 1.77 8.20 -1.55
N ILE A 20 1.82 8.70 -0.31
CA ILE A 20 2.05 7.88 0.89
C ILE A 20 0.90 6.88 1.06
N THR A 21 -0.36 7.31 0.91
CA THR A 21 -1.51 6.41 0.97
C THR A 21 -1.47 5.36 -0.13
N LEU A 22 -1.10 5.74 -1.36
CA LEU A 22 -0.94 4.80 -2.47
C LEU A 22 0.14 3.75 -2.17
N ILE A 23 1.29 4.18 -1.64
CA ILE A 23 2.37 3.27 -1.24
C ILE A 23 1.89 2.31 -0.13
N ALA A 24 1.20 2.83 0.89
CA ALA A 24 0.66 2.00 1.97
C ALA A 24 -0.37 0.97 1.46
N LEU A 25 -1.19 1.35 0.48
CA LEU A 25 -2.15 0.46 -0.17
C LEU A 25 -1.43 -0.66 -0.94
N VAL A 26 -0.44 -0.30 -1.77
CA VAL A 26 0.34 -1.26 -2.56
C VAL A 26 1.07 -2.24 -1.63
N LEU A 27 1.74 -1.74 -0.59
CA LEU A 27 2.40 -2.59 0.40
C LEU A 27 1.40 -3.53 1.08
N SER A 28 0.24 -3.03 1.48
CA SER A 28 -0.80 -3.85 2.12
C SER A 28 -1.28 -4.97 1.20
N ILE A 29 -1.47 -4.71 -0.10
CA ILE A 29 -1.85 -5.71 -1.09
C ILE A 29 -0.75 -6.76 -1.27
N VAL A 30 0.51 -6.33 -1.38
CA VAL A 30 1.68 -7.23 -1.51
C VAL A 30 1.80 -8.12 -0.28
N PHE A 31 1.72 -7.55 0.93
CA PHE A 31 1.77 -8.29 2.18
C PHE A 31 0.59 -9.25 2.34
N ALA A 32 -0.63 -8.84 1.98
CA ALA A 32 -1.80 -9.70 2.04
C ALA A 32 -1.67 -10.90 1.10
N ASN A 33 -1.17 -10.70 -0.12
CA ASN A 33 -0.93 -11.78 -1.07
C ASN A 33 0.16 -12.75 -0.58
N SER A 34 1.25 -12.23 -0.01
CA SER A 34 2.31 -13.07 0.56
C SER A 34 1.84 -13.87 1.78
N ARG A 35 1.03 -13.25 2.67
CA ARG A 35 0.44 -13.93 3.83
C ARG A 35 -0.52 -15.04 3.42
N LYS A 36 -1.36 -14.83 2.40
CA LYS A 36 -2.26 -15.88 1.90
C LYS A 36 -1.51 -17.13 1.43
N LYS A 37 -0.42 -16.94 0.69
CA LYS A 37 0.43 -18.06 0.24
C LYS A 37 1.12 -18.75 1.42
N LYS A 38 1.59 -17.98 2.40
CA LYS A 38 2.25 -18.54 3.58
C LYS A 38 1.29 -19.37 4.45
N LEU A 39 0.07 -18.86 4.67
CA LEU A 39 -0.96 -19.56 5.46
C LEU A 39 -1.43 -20.85 4.79
N LEU A 40 -1.63 -20.85 3.46
CA LEU A 40 -1.96 -22.08 2.73
C LEU A 40 -0.85 -23.14 2.88
N LYS A 41 0.41 -22.71 2.77
CA LYS A 41 1.55 -23.60 2.93
C LYS A 41 1.70 -24.13 4.37
N GLU A 42 1.45 -23.30 5.38
CA GLU A 42 1.43 -23.72 6.80
C GLU A 42 0.32 -24.73 7.10
N ILE A 43 -0.86 -24.57 6.48
CA ILE A 43 -1.98 -25.50 6.64
C ILE A 43 -1.68 -26.85 5.96
N GLU A 44 -1.05 -26.83 4.79
CA GLU A 44 -0.66 -28.05 4.06
C GLU A 44 0.40 -28.84 4.84
N ASP A 45 1.48 -28.18 5.31
CA ASP A 45 2.51 -28.80 6.18
C ASP A 45 1.89 -29.40 7.46
N SER A 46 0.93 -28.71 8.09
CA SER A 46 0.31 -29.17 9.35
C SER A 46 -0.68 -30.33 9.17
N LEU A 47 -1.06 -30.66 7.93
CA LEU A 47 -1.94 -31.80 7.63
C LEU A 47 -1.15 -33.04 7.17
N GLU A 48 0.13 -32.88 6.84
CA GLU A 48 1.01 -33.97 6.39
C GLU A 48 1.81 -34.63 7.54
N ASP A 49 1.87 -33.99 8.72
CA ASP A 49 2.35 -34.54 10.02
C ASP A 49 1.20 -35.15 10.85
#